data_AF-A0A496SBK0-F1
#
_entry.id   AF-A0A496SBK0-F1
#
_cell.length_a   1.000
_cell.length_b   1.000
_cell.length_c   1.000
_cell.angle_alpha   90.00
_cell.angle_beta   90.00
_cell.angle_gamma   90.00
#
_symmetry.space_group_name_H-M   'P 1'
#
loop_
_entity.id
_entity.type
_entity.pdbx_description
1 polymer ?
#
loop_
_entity_poly.entity_id
_entity_poly.type
_entity_poly.pdbx_seq_one_letter_code
_entity_poly.pdbx_strand_id
1 'polypeptide(L)'
;MYRGEIVVDPGNALSSTVRVTVRVWDFPLPDRCPLWVVPWADYGSAVRYLGFGIDDHDKFLKFMRYDARLLARHNIRSMFIHPNLWKIEKVGDSCVVDFDYFDQVISVCQEEGIDRFCLFLAWDMFEEGWFPCSEESLLRKVAGHLREKGWLEQFLLYLKDEPDFSDPETLRKHKEYARIVKDAGFIYRGNALTWRAKGGLREVVGLQNVYIFADYLTFDRNVTSFADERRSSGDHIWWYTCGYPGVDPTMIAEPEIKVALIPLISWKFNRDGYLFYAYNLWRNREGDPWEQKGVSLPW
;
A
#
# COMPACT_ATOMS: atom_id res chain seq x y z
N MET A 1 33.92 9.68 -15.76
CA MET A 1 34.36 8.67 -14.77
C MET A 1 34.82 9.43 -13.54
N TYR A 2 34.28 9.09 -12.37
CA TYR A 2 34.65 9.68 -11.08
C TYR A 2 35.53 8.69 -10.31
N ARG A 3 36.51 9.22 -9.57
CA ARG A 3 37.38 8.45 -8.69
C ARG A 3 37.43 9.14 -7.34
N GLY A 4 37.41 8.36 -6.27
CA GLY A 4 37.46 8.87 -4.91
C GLY A 4 37.92 7.79 -3.95
N GLU A 5 38.00 8.17 -2.67
CA GLU A 5 38.48 7.29 -1.61
C GLU A 5 37.50 7.37 -0.43
N ILE A 6 37.22 6.22 0.17
CA ILE A 6 36.49 6.09 1.43
C ILE A 6 37.51 5.69 2.49
N VAL A 7 37.67 6.52 3.51
CA VAL A 7 38.56 6.24 4.64
C VAL A 7 37.74 5.64 5.78
N VAL A 8 38.18 4.48 6.27
CA VAL A 8 37.60 3.78 7.43
C VAL A 8 38.61 3.90 8.56
N ASP A 9 38.28 4.70 9.58
CA ASP A 9 39.17 5.03 10.70
C ASP A 9 38.59 4.53 12.04
N PRO A 10 38.81 3.26 12.39
CA PRO A 10 38.31 2.70 13.64
C PRO A 10 39.19 3.13 14.83
N GLY A 11 38.58 3.45 15.97
CA GLY A 11 39.32 3.89 17.17
C GLY A 11 40.23 2.82 17.80
N ASN A 12 40.17 1.57 17.35
CA ASN A 12 40.90 0.42 17.90
C ASN A 12 41.77 -0.33 16.87
N ALA A 13 41.87 0.17 15.64
CA ALA A 13 42.72 -0.44 14.61
C ALA A 13 43.30 0.65 13.68
N LEU A 14 44.16 0.24 12.76
CA LEU A 14 44.71 1.18 11.79
C LEU A 14 43.64 1.61 10.79
N SER A 15 43.68 2.89 10.42
CA SER A 15 42.89 3.43 9.33
C SER A 15 43.15 2.66 8.04
N SER A 16 42.10 2.46 7.25
CA SER A 16 42.18 1.82 5.94
C SER A 16 41.46 2.66 4.89
N THR A 17 41.91 2.56 3.63
CA THR A 17 41.35 3.34 2.53
C THR A 17 40.84 2.43 1.44
N VAL A 18 39.57 2.59 1.07
CA VAL A 18 38.91 1.90 -0.03
C VAL A 18 38.80 2.86 -1.20
N ARG A 19 39.42 2.53 -2.34
CA ARG A 19 39.31 3.32 -3.56
C ARG A 19 38.04 2.98 -4.31
N VAL A 20 37.29 3.99 -4.71
CA VAL A 20 36.01 3.84 -5.42
C VAL A 20 36.11 4.50 -6.79
N THR A 21 35.64 3.80 -7.82
CA THR A 21 35.50 4.34 -9.18
C THR A 21 34.04 4.21 -9.62
N VAL A 22 33.44 5.32 -10.03
CA VAL A 22 32.06 5.36 -10.51
C VAL A 22 32.04 5.80 -11.98
N ARG A 23 31.44 4.97 -12.84
CA ARG A 23 31.11 5.37 -14.20
C ARG A 23 29.69 5.94 -14.21
N VAL A 24 29.58 7.23 -14.45
CA VAL A 24 28.32 7.90 -14.76
C VAL A 24 28.14 7.85 -16.27
N TRP A 25 27.03 7.29 -16.71
CA TRP A 25 26.64 7.25 -18.10
C TRP A 25 25.86 8.52 -18.45
N ASP A 26 25.94 8.96 -19.71
CA ASP A 26 25.29 10.17 -20.19
C ASP A 26 23.82 9.91 -20.54
N PHE A 27 23.05 9.48 -19.54
CA PHE A 27 21.59 9.41 -19.63
C PHE A 27 20.98 9.75 -18.25
N PRO A 28 19.85 10.47 -18.22
CA PRO A 28 19.15 10.73 -16.98
C PRO A 28 18.39 9.50 -16.52
N LEU A 29 18.25 9.32 -15.21
CA LEU A 29 17.22 8.46 -14.64
C LEU A 29 15.91 9.25 -14.56
N PRO A 30 14.74 8.60 -14.73
CA PRO A 30 13.47 9.29 -14.57
C PRO A 30 13.28 9.74 -13.13
N ASP A 31 12.76 10.95 -12.94
CA ASP A 31 12.39 11.49 -11.62
C ASP A 31 11.19 10.75 -10.99
N ARG A 32 10.52 9.89 -11.77
CA ARG A 32 9.32 9.16 -11.36
C ARG A 32 9.46 7.67 -11.66
N CYS A 33 9.18 6.86 -10.65
CA CYS A 33 8.96 5.43 -10.83
C CYS A 33 7.58 5.21 -11.47
N PRO A 34 7.48 4.57 -12.64
CA PRO A 34 6.18 4.26 -13.24
C PRO A 34 5.43 3.18 -12.47
N LEU A 35 6.16 2.31 -11.73
CA LEU A 35 5.59 1.25 -10.92
C LEU A 35 4.89 1.84 -9.69
N TRP A 36 3.61 1.53 -9.53
CA TRP A 36 2.85 1.99 -8.38
C TRP A 36 3.15 1.12 -7.16
N VAL A 37 3.88 1.63 -6.17
CA VAL A 37 4.24 0.87 -4.97
C VAL A 37 3.38 1.29 -3.78
N VAL A 38 2.50 0.41 -3.30
CA VAL A 38 1.68 0.69 -2.10
C VAL A 38 2.29 0.00 -0.88
N PRO A 39 2.96 0.74 0.02
CA PRO A 39 3.34 0.23 1.33
C PRO A 39 2.12 0.27 2.25
N TRP A 40 1.69 -0.89 2.72
CA TRP A 40 0.68 -0.99 3.78
C TRP A 40 1.30 -0.67 5.12
N ALA A 41 0.71 0.33 5.78
CA ALA A 41 1.22 0.88 7.02
C ALA A 41 0.24 0.65 8.17
N ASP A 42 0.77 0.17 9.30
CA ASP A 42 0.14 0.20 10.61
C ASP A 42 0.70 1.39 11.39
N TYR A 43 0.07 2.55 11.21
CA TYR A 43 0.47 3.76 11.92
C TYR A 43 0.34 3.65 13.43
N GLY A 44 -0.58 2.82 13.94
CA GLY A 44 -0.75 2.60 15.37
C GLY A 44 0.50 1.99 16.01
N SER A 45 1.17 1.06 15.32
CA SER A 45 2.45 0.50 15.77
C SER A 45 3.57 1.53 15.74
N ALA A 46 3.67 2.31 14.66
CA ALA A 46 4.68 3.36 14.52
C ALA A 46 4.62 4.40 15.65
N VAL A 47 3.44 5.00 15.87
CA VAL A 47 3.30 6.09 16.85
C VAL A 47 3.45 5.60 18.29
N ARG A 48 2.98 4.37 18.58
CA ARG A 48 3.16 3.73 19.89
C ARG A 48 4.63 3.59 20.24
N TYR A 49 5.44 3.09 19.31
CA TYR A 49 6.89 2.97 19.51
C TYR A 49 7.53 4.34 19.76
N LEU A 50 7.07 5.37 19.06
CA LEU A 50 7.52 6.75 19.23
C LEU A 50 6.95 7.45 20.47
N GLY A 51 6.10 6.77 21.25
CA GLY A 51 5.56 7.27 22.52
C GLY A 51 4.43 8.30 22.37
N PHE A 52 3.65 8.26 21.29
CA PHE A 52 2.46 9.10 21.12
C PHE A 52 1.29 8.37 20.44
N GLY A 53 0.09 8.96 20.47
CA GLY A 53 -1.11 8.40 19.83
C GLY A 53 -1.44 9.10 18.52
N ILE A 54 -2.22 8.46 17.65
CA ILE A 54 -2.69 9.07 16.38
C ILE A 54 -3.48 10.36 16.63
N ASP A 55 -4.12 10.47 17.80
CA ASP A 55 -4.90 11.65 18.24
C ASP A 55 -4.00 12.84 18.67
N ASP A 56 -2.69 12.65 18.83
CA ASP A 56 -1.74 13.76 19.00
C ASP A 56 -1.43 14.35 17.62
N HIS A 57 -2.37 15.19 17.14
CA HIS A 57 -2.38 15.70 15.76
C HIS A 57 -1.06 16.34 15.34
N ASP A 58 -0.45 17.14 16.23
CA ASP A 58 0.81 17.83 15.94
C ASP A 58 1.97 16.85 15.73
N LYS A 59 2.08 15.81 16.58
CA LYS A 59 3.13 14.79 16.42
C LYS A 59 2.84 13.90 15.24
N PHE A 60 1.57 13.54 15.00
CA PHE A 60 1.18 12.71 13.88
C PHE A 60 1.43 13.40 12.54
N LEU A 61 1.11 14.70 12.39
CA LEU A 61 1.43 15.46 11.17
C LEU A 61 2.94 15.53 10.92
N LYS A 62 3.75 15.71 11.97
CA LYS A 62 5.22 15.66 11.86
C LYS A 62 5.71 14.28 11.41
N PHE A 63 5.13 13.23 11.97
CA PHE A 63 5.43 11.85 11.59
C PHE A 63 5.04 11.57 10.13
N MET A 64 3.82 11.93 9.70
CA MET A 64 3.35 11.74 8.32
C MET A 64 4.21 12.53 7.32
N ARG A 65 4.65 13.74 7.67
CA ARG A 65 5.63 14.50 6.86
C ARG A 65 6.95 13.76 6.70
N TYR A 66 7.48 13.24 7.80
CA TYR A 66 8.74 12.50 7.78
C TYR A 66 8.63 11.22 6.95
N ASP A 67 7.55 10.45 7.14
CA ASP A 67 7.30 9.21 6.41
C ASP A 67 7.09 9.45 4.91
N ALA A 68 6.29 10.47 4.55
CA ALA A 68 6.11 10.90 3.17
C ALA A 68 7.45 11.30 2.50
N ARG A 69 8.28 12.07 3.20
CA ARG A 69 9.61 12.45 2.72
C ARG A 69 10.53 11.25 2.53
N LEU A 70 10.49 10.29 3.45
CA LEU A 70 11.29 9.07 3.36
C LEU A 70 10.89 8.27 2.11
N LEU A 71 9.60 8.01 1.92
CA LEU A 71 9.09 7.30 0.75
C LEU A 71 9.44 8.03 -0.56
N ALA A 72 9.22 9.34 -0.63
CA ALA A 72 9.51 10.14 -1.81
C ALA A 72 10.99 10.15 -2.18
N ARG A 73 11.92 10.18 -1.20
CA ARG A 73 13.37 10.06 -1.43
C ARG A 73 13.77 8.72 -2.04
N HIS A 74 12.95 7.68 -1.86
CA HIS A 74 13.14 6.36 -2.44
C HIS A 74 12.26 6.14 -3.69
N ASN A 75 11.73 7.20 -4.30
CA ASN A 75 10.83 7.16 -5.46
C ASN A 75 9.55 6.35 -5.25
N ILE A 76 9.12 6.18 -3.99
CA ILE A 76 7.81 5.65 -3.63
C ILE A 76 6.89 6.86 -3.39
N ARG A 77 5.93 7.06 -4.29
CA ARG A 77 5.04 8.23 -4.27
C ARG A 77 3.62 7.91 -3.83
N SER A 78 3.46 6.76 -3.16
CA SER A 78 2.19 6.33 -2.59
C SER A 78 2.29 6.06 -1.11
N MET A 79 1.20 6.35 -0.40
CA MET A 79 1.04 6.04 1.02
C MET A 79 -0.29 5.36 1.28
N PHE A 80 -0.30 4.51 2.29
CA PHE A 80 -1.54 4.04 2.90
C PHE A 80 -2.14 5.13 3.77
N ILE A 81 -3.46 5.28 3.79
CA ILE A 81 -4.17 6.25 4.63
C ILE A 81 -5.22 5.50 5.43
N HIS A 82 -5.15 5.66 6.76
CA HIS A 82 -6.09 5.01 7.66
C HIS A 82 -7.42 5.77 7.66
N PRO A 83 -8.58 5.09 7.69
CA PRO A 83 -9.90 5.73 7.77
C PRO A 83 -10.22 6.36 9.13
N ASN A 84 -9.25 6.50 10.05
CA ASN A 84 -9.47 7.12 11.38
C ASN A 84 -9.06 8.59 11.40
N LEU A 85 -8.69 9.16 10.24
CA LEU A 85 -8.25 10.56 10.14
C LEU A 85 -9.40 11.55 10.00
N TRP A 86 -10.64 11.09 9.90
CA TRP A 86 -11.84 11.92 9.89
C TRP A 86 -12.73 11.62 11.10
N LYS A 87 -13.50 12.61 11.54
CA LYS A 87 -14.54 12.41 12.56
C LYS A 87 -15.87 12.19 11.87
N ILE A 88 -16.61 11.19 12.32
CA ILE A 88 -17.91 10.84 11.74
C ILE A 88 -18.98 10.95 12.82
N GLU A 89 -19.92 11.86 12.62
CA GLU A 89 -21.07 12.04 13.50
C GLU A 89 -22.32 11.48 12.83
N LYS A 90 -23.07 10.62 13.55
CA LYS A 90 -24.33 10.07 13.03
C LYS A 90 -25.41 11.14 13.04
N VAL A 91 -26.13 11.28 11.93
CA VAL A 91 -27.31 12.15 11.82
C VAL A 91 -28.42 11.36 11.14
N GLY A 92 -29.33 10.80 11.94
CA GLY A 92 -30.36 9.87 11.45
C GLY A 92 -29.73 8.61 10.84
N ASP A 93 -30.10 8.29 9.59
CA ASP A 93 -29.53 7.18 8.82
C ASP A 93 -28.27 7.56 8.00
N SER A 94 -27.84 8.83 8.09
CA SER A 94 -26.67 9.38 7.42
C SER A 94 -25.56 9.73 8.44
N CYS A 95 -24.45 10.26 7.94
CA CYS A 95 -23.41 10.88 8.76
C CYS A 95 -23.02 12.28 8.29
N VAL A 96 -22.39 13.05 9.18
CA VAL A 96 -21.55 14.20 8.85
C VAL A 96 -20.11 13.76 9.04
N VAL A 97 -19.24 14.12 8.11
CA VAL A 97 -17.82 13.75 8.12
C VAL A 97 -17.01 15.04 8.15
N ASP A 98 -16.17 15.18 9.18
CA ASP A 98 -15.18 16.26 9.29
C ASP A 98 -13.86 15.78 8.68
N PHE A 99 -13.45 16.46 7.60
CA PHE A 99 -12.26 16.14 6.81
C PHE A 99 -11.06 17.03 7.16
N ASP A 100 -11.16 17.96 8.11
CA ASP A 100 -10.11 18.97 8.35
C ASP A 100 -8.74 18.33 8.63
N TYR A 101 -8.72 17.34 9.52
CA TYR A 101 -7.48 16.65 9.87
C TYR A 101 -6.96 15.74 8.74
N PHE A 102 -7.88 15.06 8.04
CA PHE A 102 -7.56 14.29 6.84
C PHE A 102 -6.89 15.18 5.78
N ASP A 103 -7.45 16.36 5.51
CA ASP A 103 -6.93 17.32 4.54
C ASP A 103 -5.53 17.80 4.90
N GLN A 104 -5.27 18.06 6.19
CA GLN A 104 -3.94 18.43 6.66
C GLN A 104 -2.94 17.31 6.42
N VAL A 105 -3.29 16.06 6.75
CA VAL A 105 -2.41 14.90 6.52
C VAL A 105 -2.12 14.73 5.02
N ILE A 106 -3.14 14.74 4.17
CA ILE A 106 -2.98 14.59 2.71
C ILE A 106 -2.10 15.71 2.13
N SER A 107 -2.36 16.95 2.52
CA SER A 107 -1.60 18.11 2.02
C SER A 107 -0.11 18.02 2.40
N VAL A 108 0.18 17.66 3.66
CA VAL A 108 1.55 17.47 4.13
C VAL A 108 2.26 16.35 3.35
N CYS A 109 1.58 15.24 3.07
CA CYS A 109 2.14 14.16 2.25
C CYS A 109 2.40 14.63 0.80
N GLN A 110 1.48 15.40 0.22
CA GLN A 110 1.61 15.94 -1.14
C GLN A 110 2.79 16.92 -1.27
N GLU A 111 2.99 17.79 -0.29
CA GLU A 111 4.14 18.70 -0.23
C GLU A 111 5.48 17.97 -0.27
N GLU A 112 5.56 16.78 0.33
CA GLU A 112 6.78 15.95 0.34
C GLU A 112 6.90 15.06 -0.92
N GLY A 113 5.93 15.10 -1.83
CA GLY A 113 5.97 14.41 -3.11
C GLY A 113 5.18 13.11 -3.18
N ILE A 114 4.22 12.88 -2.29
CA ILE A 114 3.25 11.79 -2.42
C ILE A 114 2.09 12.25 -3.30
N ASP A 115 1.74 11.51 -4.34
CA ASP A 115 0.66 11.89 -5.26
C ASP A 115 -0.37 10.78 -5.47
N ARG A 116 -0.26 9.70 -4.69
CA ARG A 116 -1.16 8.57 -4.73
C ARG A 116 -1.42 8.05 -3.33
N PHE A 117 -2.65 7.63 -3.04
CA PHE A 117 -3.06 7.21 -1.71
C PHE A 117 -3.84 5.90 -1.81
N CYS A 118 -3.59 4.97 -0.88
CA CYS A 118 -4.38 3.77 -0.72
C CYS A 118 -5.24 3.94 0.53
N LEU A 119 -6.57 3.94 0.34
CA LEU A 119 -7.52 4.07 1.43
C LEU A 119 -8.19 2.71 1.67
N PHE A 120 -8.16 2.25 2.92
CA PHE A 120 -8.84 1.02 3.31
C PHE A 120 -10.22 1.36 3.88
N LEU A 121 -11.25 1.09 3.09
CA LEU A 121 -12.65 1.09 3.51
C LEU A 121 -13.21 -0.22 2.98
N ALA A 122 -13.06 -1.26 3.78
CA ALA A 122 -13.52 -2.58 3.41
C ALA A 122 -14.92 -2.85 3.98
N TRP A 123 -15.72 -3.69 3.31
CA TRP A 123 -17.11 -3.92 3.72
C TRP A 123 -17.24 -4.51 5.13
N ASP A 124 -16.26 -5.32 5.57
CA ASP A 124 -16.21 -5.91 6.90
C ASP A 124 -16.07 -4.87 8.00
N MET A 125 -15.40 -3.75 7.74
CA MET A 125 -15.35 -2.63 8.69
C MET A 125 -16.74 -2.07 8.99
N PHE A 126 -17.63 -2.06 7.99
CA PHE A 126 -19.02 -1.64 8.19
C PHE A 126 -19.82 -2.69 8.95
N GLU A 127 -19.61 -3.98 8.65
CA GLU A 127 -20.24 -5.10 9.38
C GLU A 127 -19.81 -5.15 10.86
N GLU A 128 -18.55 -4.82 11.13
CA GLU A 128 -17.97 -4.73 12.47
C GLU A 128 -18.33 -3.42 13.20
N GLY A 129 -19.08 -2.53 12.54
CA GLY A 129 -19.58 -1.30 13.16
C GLY A 129 -18.52 -0.23 13.39
N TRP A 130 -17.44 -0.21 12.60
CA TRP A 130 -16.41 0.84 12.68
C TRP A 130 -16.95 2.23 12.33
N PHE A 131 -18.00 2.27 11.51
CA PHE A 131 -18.61 3.50 11.04
C PHE A 131 -20.06 3.60 11.50
N PRO A 132 -20.52 4.80 11.94
CA PRO A 132 -21.86 4.97 12.48
C PRO A 132 -22.95 5.16 11.41
N CYS A 133 -22.60 5.11 10.11
CA CYS A 133 -23.49 5.29 8.96
C CYS A 133 -23.25 4.19 7.91
N SER A 134 -24.16 4.06 6.93
CA SER A 134 -24.06 3.06 5.87
C SER A 134 -22.85 3.28 4.95
N GLU A 135 -22.44 2.21 4.25
CA GLU A 135 -21.41 2.22 3.21
C GLU A 135 -21.67 3.32 2.19
N GLU A 136 -22.90 3.38 1.68
CA GLU A 136 -23.30 4.34 0.66
C GLU A 136 -23.19 5.78 1.15
N SER A 137 -23.64 6.07 2.37
CA SER A 137 -23.56 7.42 2.94
C SER A 137 -22.12 7.87 3.09
N LEU A 138 -21.25 7.03 3.67
CA LEU A 138 -19.84 7.39 3.88
C LEU A 138 -19.08 7.52 2.56
N LEU A 139 -19.19 6.53 1.67
CA LEU A 139 -18.46 6.53 0.39
C LEU A 139 -18.86 7.71 -0.51
N ARG A 140 -20.14 8.08 -0.56
CA ARG A 140 -20.58 9.27 -1.32
C ARG A 140 -19.97 10.56 -0.78
N LYS A 141 -19.85 10.70 0.55
CA LYS A 141 -19.26 11.89 1.20
C LYS A 141 -17.77 11.97 0.96
N VAL A 142 -17.05 10.86 1.15
CA VAL A 142 -15.61 10.78 0.87
C VAL A 142 -15.34 11.07 -0.60
N ALA A 143 -16.07 10.44 -1.53
CA ALA A 143 -15.88 10.69 -2.96
C ALA A 143 -16.24 12.12 -3.36
N GLY A 144 -17.30 12.70 -2.78
CA GLY A 144 -17.70 14.09 -2.97
C GLY A 144 -16.59 15.05 -2.56
N HIS A 145 -16.10 14.91 -1.33
CA HIS A 145 -15.01 15.72 -0.79
C HIS A 145 -13.73 15.60 -1.63
N LEU A 146 -13.29 14.38 -1.94
CA LEU A 146 -12.11 14.16 -2.78
C LEU A 146 -12.28 14.76 -4.19
N ARG A 147 -13.49 14.77 -4.75
CA ARG A 147 -13.77 15.40 -6.05
C ARG A 147 -13.69 16.92 -5.97
N GLU A 148 -14.26 17.52 -4.92
CA GLU A 148 -14.18 18.97 -4.67
C GLU A 148 -12.72 19.45 -4.52
N LYS A 149 -11.87 18.64 -3.91
CA LYS A 149 -10.43 18.91 -3.76
C LYS A 149 -9.60 18.59 -5.01
N GLY A 150 -10.17 17.93 -6.02
CA GLY A 150 -9.43 17.44 -7.20
C GLY A 150 -8.50 16.27 -6.89
N TRP A 151 -8.75 15.54 -5.81
CA TRP A 151 -7.91 14.46 -5.32
C TRP A 151 -8.43 13.06 -5.67
N LEU A 152 -9.68 12.91 -6.12
CA LEU A 152 -10.33 11.61 -6.30
C LEU A 152 -9.49 10.58 -7.10
N GLU A 153 -8.87 11.01 -8.21
CA GLU A 153 -8.04 10.15 -9.07
C GLU A 153 -6.69 9.73 -8.43
N GLN A 154 -6.31 10.35 -7.32
CA GLN A 154 -5.11 9.97 -6.56
C GLN A 154 -5.39 8.82 -5.60
N PHE A 155 -6.66 8.53 -5.32
CA PHE A 155 -7.06 7.54 -4.31
C PHE A 155 -7.41 6.20 -4.95
N LEU A 156 -6.73 5.17 -4.44
CA LEU A 156 -7.04 3.77 -4.64
C LEU A 156 -7.85 3.28 -3.44
N LEU A 157 -9.12 2.96 -3.65
CA LEU A 157 -9.93 2.35 -2.58
C LEU A 157 -9.68 0.84 -2.51
N TYR A 158 -9.38 0.31 -1.33
CA TYR A 158 -9.15 -1.12 -1.10
C TYR A 158 -10.41 -1.77 -0.49
N LEU A 159 -11.07 -2.64 -1.25
CA LEU A 159 -12.42 -3.14 -0.89
C LEU A 159 -12.45 -4.24 0.17
N LYS A 160 -11.44 -5.13 0.18
CA LYS A 160 -11.36 -6.28 1.09
C LYS A 160 -10.02 -6.96 0.93
N ASP A 161 -9.46 -7.44 2.03
CA ASP A 161 -8.28 -8.30 1.98
C ASP A 161 -8.67 -9.75 1.74
N GLU A 162 -8.01 -10.36 0.76
CA GLU A 162 -8.04 -11.81 0.54
C GLU A 162 -9.43 -12.52 0.43
N PRO A 163 -10.45 -11.98 -0.29
CA PRO A 163 -11.78 -12.58 -0.33
C PRO A 163 -11.84 -13.95 -1.02
N ASP A 164 -12.73 -14.82 -0.52
CA ASP A 164 -13.11 -16.08 -1.17
C ASP A 164 -14.33 -15.90 -2.08
N PHE A 165 -14.13 -15.81 -3.40
CA PHE A 165 -15.26 -15.65 -4.33
C PHE A 165 -16.01 -16.96 -4.65
N SER A 166 -15.58 -18.11 -4.12
CA SER A 166 -16.31 -19.37 -4.24
C SER A 166 -17.40 -19.50 -3.20
N ASP A 167 -17.29 -18.75 -2.10
CA ASP A 167 -18.38 -18.54 -1.16
C ASP A 167 -19.44 -17.59 -1.78
N PRO A 168 -20.68 -18.07 -2.00
CA PRO A 168 -21.72 -17.26 -2.62
C PRO A 168 -22.04 -15.98 -1.85
N GLU A 169 -21.93 -15.99 -0.52
CA GLU A 169 -22.23 -14.82 0.31
C GLU A 169 -21.13 -13.76 0.17
N THR A 170 -19.86 -14.16 0.24
CA THR A 170 -18.73 -13.26 -0.03
C THR A 170 -18.82 -12.67 -1.44
N LEU A 171 -19.17 -13.47 -2.45
CA LEU A 171 -19.36 -12.98 -3.82
C LEU A 171 -20.53 -11.98 -3.92
N ARG A 172 -21.65 -12.25 -3.25
CA ARG A 172 -22.81 -11.36 -3.21
C ARG A 172 -22.45 -10.03 -2.56
N LYS A 173 -21.77 -10.05 -1.40
CA LYS A 173 -21.30 -8.85 -0.69
C LYS A 173 -20.32 -8.05 -1.52
N HIS A 174 -19.34 -8.71 -2.16
CA HIS A 174 -18.39 -8.03 -3.05
C HIS A 174 -19.09 -7.35 -4.22
N LYS A 175 -20.07 -8.02 -4.86
CA LYS A 175 -20.88 -7.45 -5.94
C LYS A 175 -21.65 -6.21 -5.50
N GLU A 176 -22.29 -6.28 -4.32
CA GLU A 176 -23.04 -5.18 -3.75
C GLU A 176 -22.12 -3.99 -3.42
N TYR A 177 -21.03 -4.24 -2.69
CA TYR A 177 -20.09 -3.21 -2.27
C TYR A 177 -19.37 -2.56 -3.45
N ALA A 178 -18.91 -3.36 -4.43
CA ALA A 178 -18.30 -2.86 -5.65
C ALA A 178 -19.24 -1.94 -6.44
N ARG A 179 -20.55 -2.24 -6.47
CA ARG A 179 -21.55 -1.36 -7.09
C ARG A 179 -21.64 -0.03 -6.35
N ILE A 180 -21.70 -0.02 -5.02
CA ILE A 180 -21.76 1.20 -4.22
C ILE A 180 -20.51 2.07 -4.48
N VAL A 181 -19.33 1.45 -4.49
CA VAL A 181 -18.07 2.17 -4.73
C VAL A 181 -18.01 2.71 -6.16
N LYS A 182 -18.46 1.95 -7.15
CA LYS A 182 -18.59 2.41 -8.54
C LYS A 182 -19.54 3.61 -8.64
N ASP A 183 -20.69 3.54 -7.99
CA ASP A 183 -21.70 4.60 -7.98
C ASP A 183 -21.20 5.87 -7.25
N ALA A 184 -20.24 5.73 -6.32
CA ALA A 184 -19.55 6.86 -5.69
C ALA A 184 -18.48 7.50 -6.60
N GLY A 185 -17.96 6.76 -7.58
CA GLY A 185 -17.06 7.24 -8.62
C GLY A 185 -15.56 7.15 -8.30
N PHE A 186 -15.15 6.26 -7.40
CA PHE A 186 -13.72 6.02 -7.11
C PHE A 186 -12.98 5.37 -8.29
N ILE A 187 -11.65 5.53 -8.33
CA ILE A 187 -10.78 4.46 -8.81
C ILE A 187 -10.68 3.44 -7.67
N TYR A 188 -11.10 2.19 -7.89
CA TYR A 188 -11.19 1.24 -6.80
C TYR A 188 -10.62 -0.14 -7.13
N ARG A 189 -9.75 -0.55 -6.22
CA ARG A 189 -9.15 -1.86 -6.12
C ARG A 189 -10.06 -2.75 -5.28
N GLY A 190 -10.74 -3.66 -5.94
CA GLY A 190 -11.05 -4.94 -5.31
C GLY A 190 -9.75 -5.74 -5.24
N ASN A 191 -9.34 -6.18 -4.06
CA ASN A 191 -8.16 -7.01 -4.00
C ASN A 191 -8.52 -8.38 -4.58
N ALA A 192 -8.06 -8.68 -5.80
CA ALA A 192 -8.14 -10.05 -6.32
C ALA A 192 -6.93 -10.82 -5.83
N LEU A 193 -7.02 -11.34 -4.62
CA LEU A 193 -6.08 -12.33 -4.13
C LEU A 193 -5.92 -13.44 -5.18
N THR A 194 -4.73 -13.58 -5.77
CA THR A 194 -4.35 -14.88 -6.33
C THR A 194 -3.02 -15.30 -5.77
N TRP A 195 -3.13 -16.03 -4.67
CA TRP A 195 -2.28 -17.19 -4.48
C TRP A 195 -3.02 -18.44 -3.96
N ARG A 196 -4.32 -18.30 -3.69
CA ARG A 196 -5.29 -19.35 -4.02
C ARG A 196 -6.43 -18.61 -4.69
N ALA A 197 -6.71 -18.88 -5.97
CA ALA A 197 -8.08 -18.74 -6.41
C ALA A 197 -8.89 -19.73 -5.56
N LYS A 198 -9.30 -19.30 -4.37
CA LYS A 198 -10.61 -19.74 -3.92
C LYS A 198 -11.53 -19.28 -5.05
N GLY A 199 -12.20 -20.22 -5.70
CA GLY A 199 -12.70 -20.09 -7.08
C GLY A 199 -13.55 -18.83 -7.32
N GLY A 200 -13.89 -18.53 -8.58
CA GLY A 200 -14.81 -17.42 -8.87
C GLY A 200 -14.15 -16.08 -9.21
N LEU A 201 -12.84 -16.02 -9.50
CA LEU A 201 -12.18 -14.79 -9.98
C LEU A 201 -12.85 -14.22 -11.26
N ARG A 202 -13.35 -15.09 -12.14
CA ARG A 202 -14.10 -14.67 -13.33
C ARG A 202 -15.45 -14.01 -12.99
N GLU A 203 -16.03 -14.30 -11.82
CA GLU A 203 -17.30 -13.73 -11.35
C GLU A 203 -17.19 -12.27 -10.91
N VAL A 204 -15.96 -11.79 -10.69
CA VAL A 204 -15.69 -10.41 -10.26
C VAL A 204 -15.05 -9.55 -11.36
N VAL A 205 -15.01 -10.05 -12.58
CA VAL A 205 -14.55 -9.26 -13.74
C VAL A 205 -15.45 -8.05 -13.95
N GLY A 206 -14.85 -6.87 -14.08
CA GLY A 206 -15.57 -5.60 -14.24
C GLY A 206 -16.18 -5.03 -12.95
N LEU A 207 -15.99 -5.71 -11.81
CA LEU A 207 -16.35 -5.23 -10.47
C LEU A 207 -15.16 -4.59 -9.74
N GLN A 208 -14.02 -4.43 -10.41
CA GLN A 208 -12.81 -3.79 -9.89
C GLN A 208 -11.91 -3.46 -11.08
N ASN A 209 -11.02 -2.48 -10.92
CA ASN A 209 -10.10 -2.05 -11.98
C ASN A 209 -8.62 -2.28 -11.64
N VAL A 210 -8.32 -2.84 -10.47
CA VAL A 210 -6.97 -3.29 -10.08
C VAL A 210 -7.05 -4.72 -9.56
N TYR A 211 -6.16 -5.60 -10.01
CA TYR A 211 -6.05 -7.01 -9.58
C TYR A 211 -4.65 -7.27 -9.03
N ILE A 212 -4.52 -7.92 -7.85
CA ILE A 212 -3.24 -8.01 -7.14
C ILE A 212 -2.95 -9.43 -6.66
N PHE A 213 -1.93 -10.01 -7.26
CA PHE A 213 -1.62 -11.43 -7.12
C PHE A 213 -0.47 -11.65 -6.13
N ALA A 214 -0.58 -12.62 -5.20
CA ALA A 214 0.54 -12.99 -4.31
C ALA A 214 1.59 -13.87 -5.02
N ASP A 215 1.34 -14.18 -6.29
CA ASP A 215 2.18 -15.07 -7.08
C ASP A 215 3.30 -14.32 -7.79
N TYR A 216 4.47 -14.24 -7.16
CA TYR A 216 5.68 -13.75 -7.82
C TYR A 216 6.59 -14.87 -8.35
N LEU A 217 6.31 -16.15 -8.06
CA LEU A 217 7.24 -17.28 -8.31
C LEU A 217 6.69 -18.49 -9.05
N THR A 218 5.38 -18.76 -9.04
CA THR A 218 4.90 -20.03 -9.58
C THR A 218 4.49 -19.95 -11.03
N PHE A 219 4.41 -18.74 -11.60
CA PHE A 219 4.16 -18.50 -13.01
C PHE A 219 2.96 -19.31 -13.51
N ASP A 220 1.87 -19.31 -12.74
CA ASP A 220 0.66 -20.00 -13.18
C ASP A 220 0.20 -19.40 -14.52
N ARG A 221 0.15 -20.26 -15.55
CA ARG A 221 -0.26 -19.88 -16.90
C ARG A 221 -1.68 -19.33 -16.93
N ASN A 222 -2.55 -19.78 -16.02
CA ASN A 222 -3.91 -19.28 -15.88
C ASN A 222 -3.95 -17.85 -15.32
N VAL A 223 -3.11 -17.56 -14.32
CA VAL A 223 -2.98 -16.19 -13.79
C VAL A 223 -2.38 -15.26 -14.84
N THR A 224 -1.38 -15.74 -15.60
CA THR A 224 -0.77 -14.97 -16.67
C THR A 224 -1.77 -14.63 -17.78
N SER A 225 -2.50 -15.62 -18.29
CA SER A 225 -3.51 -15.38 -19.34
C SER A 225 -4.67 -14.49 -18.86
N PHE A 226 -5.12 -14.66 -17.62
CA PHE A 226 -6.12 -13.77 -17.02
C PHE A 226 -5.58 -12.34 -16.88
N ALA A 227 -4.35 -12.17 -16.39
CA ALA A 227 -3.72 -10.86 -16.29
C ALA A 227 -3.63 -10.15 -17.65
N ASP A 228 -3.22 -10.87 -18.70
CA ASP A 228 -3.13 -10.32 -20.05
C ASP A 228 -4.52 -9.94 -20.61
N GLU A 229 -5.54 -10.77 -20.36
CA GLU A 229 -6.96 -10.52 -20.73
C GLU A 229 -7.49 -9.23 -20.07
N ARG A 230 -7.25 -9.09 -18.76
CA ARG A 230 -7.69 -7.93 -17.97
C ARG A 230 -6.93 -6.66 -18.33
N ARG A 231 -5.61 -6.75 -18.47
CA ARG A 231 -4.78 -5.62 -18.92
C ARG A 231 -5.21 -5.10 -20.29
N SER A 232 -5.49 -6.01 -21.24
CA SER A 232 -6.00 -5.64 -22.57
C SER A 232 -7.37 -4.96 -22.52
N SER A 233 -8.11 -5.14 -21.43
CA SER A 233 -9.41 -4.51 -21.15
C SER A 233 -9.28 -3.17 -20.40
N GLY A 234 -8.06 -2.74 -20.06
CA GLY A 234 -7.78 -1.48 -19.36
C GLY A 234 -7.63 -1.60 -17.83
N ASP A 235 -7.65 -2.81 -17.27
CA ASP A 235 -7.42 -3.03 -15.84
C ASP A 235 -5.93 -2.97 -15.49
N HIS A 236 -5.63 -2.60 -14.24
CA HIS A 236 -4.27 -2.62 -13.71
C HIS A 236 -3.94 -3.98 -13.06
N ILE A 237 -2.78 -4.53 -13.37
CA ILE A 237 -2.30 -5.80 -12.82
C ILE A 237 -1.10 -5.57 -11.93
N TRP A 238 -1.25 -5.88 -10.65
CA TRP A 238 -0.19 -5.78 -9.67
C TRP A 238 0.07 -7.15 -9.04
N TRP A 239 1.03 -7.14 -8.14
CA TRP A 239 1.40 -8.28 -7.34
C TRP A 239 1.90 -7.85 -5.96
N TYR A 240 2.03 -8.79 -5.04
CA TYR A 240 2.66 -8.59 -3.75
C TYR A 240 3.43 -9.85 -3.37
N THR A 241 4.33 -9.72 -2.39
CA THR A 241 4.97 -10.88 -1.78
C THR A 241 4.50 -11.04 -0.34
N CYS A 242 4.48 -12.28 0.13
CA CYS A 242 4.24 -12.65 1.50
C CYS A 242 4.93 -13.99 1.80
N GLY A 243 4.84 -14.49 3.04
CA GLY A 243 5.51 -15.72 3.48
C GLY A 243 4.97 -17.03 2.88
N TYR A 244 4.05 -16.97 1.92
CA TYR A 244 3.47 -18.14 1.25
C TYR A 244 3.26 -17.83 -0.26
N PRO A 245 3.56 -18.74 -1.21
CA PRO A 245 3.97 -20.15 -1.08
C PRO A 245 5.44 -20.40 -0.72
N GLY A 246 6.25 -19.36 -0.63
CA GLY A 246 7.67 -19.45 -0.37
C GLY A 246 8.11 -18.37 0.60
N VAL A 247 9.42 -18.24 0.79
CA VAL A 247 9.93 -17.19 1.67
C VAL A 247 9.72 -15.83 1.01
N ASP A 248 9.17 -14.90 1.75
CA ASP A 248 9.00 -13.53 1.31
C ASP A 248 10.37 -12.87 1.08
N PRO A 249 10.68 -12.37 -0.13
CA PRO A 249 11.98 -11.77 -0.46
C PRO A 249 12.29 -10.51 0.37
N THR A 250 11.31 -9.93 1.05
CA THR A 250 11.50 -8.75 1.92
C THR A 250 11.83 -9.10 3.38
N MET A 251 11.98 -10.38 3.72
CA MET A 251 12.36 -10.80 5.08
C MET A 251 13.80 -10.43 5.39
N ILE A 252 14.08 -10.06 6.64
CA ILE A 252 15.43 -9.68 7.11
C ILE A 252 16.45 -10.81 6.90
N ALA A 253 16.01 -12.07 6.96
CA ALA A 253 16.87 -13.24 6.75
C ALA A 253 17.21 -13.50 5.27
N GLU A 254 16.54 -12.81 4.34
CA GLU A 254 16.70 -13.03 2.91
C GLU A 254 17.79 -12.14 2.29
N PRO A 255 18.50 -12.63 1.26
CA PRO A 255 19.49 -11.81 0.56
C PRO A 255 18.87 -10.55 -0.05
N GLU A 256 19.47 -9.38 0.20
CA GLU A 256 18.99 -8.06 -0.28
C GLU A 256 18.74 -8.02 -1.79
N ILE A 257 19.49 -8.81 -2.56
CA ILE A 257 19.31 -8.92 -4.01
C ILE A 257 17.88 -9.33 -4.39
N LYS A 258 17.18 -10.10 -3.55
CA LYS A 258 15.80 -10.51 -3.82
C LYS A 258 14.84 -9.33 -3.85
N VAL A 259 15.02 -8.33 -2.98
CA VAL A 259 14.24 -7.08 -3.00
C VAL A 259 14.54 -6.28 -4.26
N ALA A 260 15.83 -6.20 -4.65
CA ALA A 260 16.24 -5.50 -5.86
C ALA A 260 15.71 -6.14 -7.17
N LEU A 261 15.32 -7.42 -7.14
CA LEU A 261 14.71 -8.11 -8.28
C LEU A 261 13.23 -7.76 -8.48
N ILE A 262 12.53 -7.25 -7.46
CA ILE A 262 11.08 -6.99 -7.55
C ILE A 262 10.75 -6.01 -8.70
N PRO A 263 11.41 -4.85 -8.86
CA PRO A 263 11.14 -3.96 -9.99
C PRO A 263 11.46 -4.60 -11.35
N LEU A 264 12.52 -5.40 -11.44
CA LEU A 264 12.93 -6.07 -12.68
C LEU A 264 11.93 -7.12 -13.12
N ILE A 265 11.41 -7.90 -12.17
CA ILE A 265 10.39 -8.91 -12.47
C ILE A 265 9.05 -8.21 -12.76
N SER A 266 8.71 -7.12 -12.04
CA SER A 266 7.52 -6.29 -12.36
C SER A 266 7.56 -5.79 -13.80
N TRP A 267 8.71 -5.29 -14.25
CA TRP A 267 8.94 -4.87 -15.63
C TRP A 267 8.81 -6.05 -16.61
N LYS A 268 9.47 -7.17 -16.33
CA LYS A 268 9.47 -8.37 -17.20
C LYS A 268 8.06 -8.92 -17.43
N PHE A 269 7.19 -8.86 -16.43
CA PHE A 269 5.81 -9.37 -16.50
C PHE A 269 4.76 -8.28 -16.67
N ASN A 270 5.19 -7.06 -17.03
CA ASN A 270 4.32 -5.95 -17.35
C ASN A 270 3.29 -5.69 -16.24
N ARG A 271 3.78 -5.53 -15.01
CA ARG A 271 2.98 -5.23 -13.82
C ARG A 271 2.93 -3.72 -13.62
N ASP A 272 1.75 -3.21 -13.30
CA ASP A 272 1.48 -1.79 -13.12
C ASP A 272 1.77 -1.31 -11.69
N GLY A 273 1.85 -2.25 -10.73
CA GLY A 273 2.18 -1.93 -9.36
C GLY A 273 2.64 -3.12 -8.52
N TYR A 274 3.04 -2.80 -7.30
CA TYR A 274 3.52 -3.70 -6.27
C TYR A 274 2.93 -3.29 -4.92
N LEU A 275 2.34 -4.23 -4.18
CA LEU A 275 1.93 -4.00 -2.79
C LEU A 275 2.99 -4.61 -1.86
N PHE A 276 3.40 -3.83 -0.86
CA PHE A 276 4.23 -4.30 0.24
C PHE A 276 3.40 -4.31 1.51
N TYR A 277 3.00 -5.49 1.97
CA TYR A 277 1.93 -5.65 2.97
C TYR A 277 2.31 -5.25 4.41
N ALA A 278 3.61 -5.13 4.71
CA ALA A 278 4.11 -4.97 6.07
C ALA A 278 5.24 -3.92 6.14
N TYR A 279 4.95 -2.66 5.81
CA TYR A 279 5.94 -1.59 5.86
C TYR A 279 6.44 -1.30 7.29
N ASN A 280 5.53 -1.27 8.26
CA ASN A 280 5.82 -1.00 9.68
C ASN A 280 4.89 -1.80 10.62
N LEU A 281 4.49 -3.00 10.19
CA LEU A 281 3.61 -3.88 10.96
C LEU A 281 4.38 -4.59 12.08
N TRP A 282 4.51 -3.95 13.24
CA TRP A 282 5.16 -4.53 14.42
C TRP A 282 4.16 -5.25 15.32
N ARG A 283 4.04 -6.58 15.12
CA ARG A 283 3.01 -7.39 15.79
C ARG A 283 3.22 -7.56 17.29
N ASN A 284 4.47 -7.64 17.73
CA ASN A 284 4.75 -7.68 19.15
C ASN A 284 4.61 -6.26 19.72
N ARG A 285 3.43 -5.95 20.25
CA ARG A 285 3.11 -4.61 20.80
C ARG A 285 4.00 -4.21 21.97
N GLU A 286 4.67 -5.16 22.62
CA GLU A 286 5.58 -4.95 23.75
C GLU A 286 7.06 -5.08 23.35
N GLY A 287 7.34 -5.52 22.11
CA GLY A 287 8.70 -5.77 21.63
C GLY A 287 9.29 -4.56 20.93
N ASP A 288 10.55 -4.27 21.22
CA ASP A 288 11.33 -3.30 20.45
C ASP A 288 11.71 -3.92 19.08
N PRO A 289 11.34 -3.32 17.92
CA PRO A 289 11.68 -3.84 16.60
C PRO A 289 13.20 -3.94 16.33
N TRP A 290 14.05 -3.28 17.13
CA TRP A 290 15.50 -3.42 17.08
C TRP A 290 16.03 -4.65 17.84
N GLU A 291 15.18 -5.28 18.65
CA GLU A 291 15.52 -6.50 19.37
C GLU A 291 14.89 -7.73 18.70
N GLN A 292 15.54 -8.89 18.84
CA GLN A 292 15.03 -10.16 18.31
C GLN A 292 13.60 -10.47 18.78
N LYS A 293 13.22 -10.00 19.98
CA LYS A 293 11.88 -10.18 20.55
C LYS A 293 10.80 -9.33 19.86
N GLY A 294 11.16 -8.20 19.25
CA GLY A 294 10.23 -7.35 18.49
C GLY A 294 10.06 -7.76 17.04
N VAL A 295 10.93 -8.61 16.50
CA VAL A 295 10.77 -9.18 15.17
C VAL A 295 9.59 -10.16 15.17
N SER A 296 8.53 -9.81 14.45
CA SER A 296 7.40 -10.72 14.23
C SER A 296 7.86 -11.94 13.45
N LEU A 297 7.62 -13.14 13.97
CA LEU A 297 7.83 -14.37 13.21
C LEU A 297 6.96 -14.36 11.94
N PRO A 298 7.48 -14.86 10.79
CA PRO A 298 6.64 -15.12 9.64
C PRO A 298 5.56 -16.14 10.02
N TRP A 299 4.39 -15.99 9.40
CA TRP A 299 3.24 -16.88 9.53
C TRP A 299 3.59 -18.34 9.27
#